data_AF-A0A937EJY2-F1
#
_entry.id   AF-A0A937EJY2-F1
#
_cell.length_a   1.000
_cell.length_b   1.000
_cell.length_c   1.000
_cell.angle_alpha   90.00
_cell.angle_beta   90.00
_cell.angle_gamma   90.00
#
_symmetry.space_group_name_H-M   'P 1'
#
loop_
_entity.id
_entity.type
_entity.pdbx_description
1 polymer ?
#
loop_
_entity_poly.entity_id
_entity_poly.type
_entity_poly.pdbx_seq_one_letter_code
_entity_poly.pdbx_strand_id
1 'polypeptide(L)'
;MGAQDFGPLGGSFEFIHQNLDGFKIKQQVDERGIEGYINHCARLAAATGAATGAGGGLTLALGIPADMANTVTQQFKVTLAVIYHRTGRYAIGFREFMKIVGLSLGVEVGAKGLEYLVLKAAQEILKRLGAGVAGRMVPLFGAAIGAGLNYAFIRGIGATLLAFADDIFDEPTEGSAEHQAA
;
A
#
# COMPACT_ATOMS: atom_id res chain seq x y z
N MET A 1 -15.61 13.84 0.56
CA MET A 1 -15.71 12.41 0.93
C MET A 1 -14.58 12.13 1.89
N GLY A 2 -14.91 11.71 3.11
CA GLY A 2 -13.91 11.45 4.15
C GLY A 2 -13.92 9.98 4.57
N ALA A 3 -12.89 9.56 5.30
CA ALA A 3 -12.62 8.22 5.83
C ALA A 3 -13.80 7.41 6.38
N GLN A 4 -14.92 8.06 6.73
CA GLN A 4 -16.10 7.49 7.34
C GLN A 4 -17.04 6.83 6.31
N ASP A 5 -16.92 7.17 5.02
CA ASP A 5 -17.81 6.72 3.94
C ASP A 5 -17.46 5.30 3.42
N PHE A 6 -16.36 4.69 3.88
CA PHE A 6 -15.79 3.46 3.29
C PHE A 6 -15.77 2.24 4.24
N GLY A 7 -16.48 2.33 5.37
CA GLY A 7 -16.42 1.34 6.45
C GLY A 7 -15.07 1.31 7.20
N PRO A 8 -14.93 0.46 8.24
CA PRO A 8 -13.75 0.45 9.12
C PRO A 8 -12.41 0.24 8.40
N LEU A 9 -12.41 -0.54 7.31
CA LEU A 9 -11.21 -0.83 6.52
C LEU A 9 -10.81 0.33 5.62
N GLY A 10 -11.77 1.01 4.98
CA GLY A 10 -11.45 2.16 4.15
C GLY A 10 -10.96 3.35 4.98
N GLY A 11 -11.55 3.57 6.16
CA GLY A 11 -11.04 4.56 7.12
C GLY A 11 -9.62 4.25 7.60
N SER A 12 -9.30 2.96 7.80
CA SER A 12 -7.93 2.53 8.13
C SER A 12 -6.93 2.82 7.01
N PHE A 13 -7.31 2.57 5.75
CA PHE A 13 -6.43 2.84 4.60
C PHE A 13 -6.24 4.34 4.38
N GLU A 14 -7.30 5.13 4.52
CA GLU A 14 -7.20 6.58 4.44
C GLU A 14 -6.32 7.14 5.56
N PHE A 15 -6.48 6.63 6.78
CA PHE A 15 -5.62 6.98 7.91
C PHE A 15 -4.15 6.67 7.62
N ILE A 16 -3.83 5.46 7.14
CA ILE A 16 -2.45 5.10 6.78
C ILE A 16 -1.93 6.08 5.74
N HIS A 17 -2.66 6.30 4.65
CA HIS A 17 -2.25 7.19 3.57
C HIS A 17 -1.98 8.63 4.06
N GLN A 18 -2.87 9.21 4.86
CA GLN A 18 -2.71 10.56 5.41
C GLN A 18 -1.53 10.70 6.36
N ASN A 19 -1.14 9.60 7.03
CA ASN A 19 0.00 9.58 7.96
C ASN A 19 1.31 9.17 7.27
N LEU A 20 1.32 8.93 5.95
CA LEU A 20 2.55 8.70 5.22
C LEU A 20 3.26 10.02 4.94
N ASP A 21 4.52 10.07 5.35
CA ASP A 21 5.41 11.18 5.02
C ASP A 21 5.98 11.00 3.61
N GLY A 22 5.28 11.56 2.62
CA GLY A 22 5.69 11.53 1.21
C GLY A 22 7.07 12.16 0.95
N PHE A 23 7.43 13.19 1.72
CA PHE A 23 8.75 13.84 1.59
C PHE A 23 9.87 12.91 2.04
N LYS A 24 9.68 12.21 3.16
CA LYS A 24 10.64 11.19 3.62
C LYS A 24 10.75 10.02 2.64
N ILE A 25 9.65 9.62 2.00
CA ILE A 25 9.66 8.59 0.94
C ILE A 25 10.53 9.06 -0.23
N LYS A 26 10.30 10.27 -0.73
CA LYS A 26 11.12 10.89 -1.78
C LYS A 26 12.60 10.86 -1.42
N GLN A 27 12.97 11.34 -0.23
CA GLN A 27 14.37 11.38 0.20
C GLN A 27 15.00 9.99 0.18
N GLN A 28 14.30 8.97 0.65
CA GLN A 28 14.81 7.60 0.64
C GLN A 28 14.92 7.00 -0.77
N VAL A 29 14.03 7.38 -1.70
CA VAL A 29 14.13 6.99 -3.10
C VAL A 29 15.33 7.66 -3.77
N ASP A 30 15.55 8.94 -3.52
CA ASP A 30 16.69 9.69 -4.05
C ASP A 30 18.03 9.13 -3.55
N GLU A 31 18.10 8.72 -2.29
CA GLU A 31 19.31 8.15 -1.68
C GLU A 31 19.62 6.73 -2.17
N ARG A 32 18.60 5.89 -2.41
CA ARG A 32 18.77 4.42 -2.64
C ARG A 32 18.43 3.95 -4.05
N GLY A 33 17.78 4.80 -4.85
CA GLY A 33 17.08 4.39 -6.06
C GLY A 33 15.77 3.64 -5.76
N ILE A 34 14.88 3.56 -6.76
CA ILE A 34 13.55 2.96 -6.62
C ILE A 34 13.62 1.47 -6.24
N GLU A 35 14.50 0.69 -6.88
CA GLU A 35 14.63 -0.74 -6.57
C GLU A 35 15.19 -0.98 -5.16
N GLY A 36 16.14 -0.15 -4.74
CA GLY A 36 16.72 -0.16 -3.40
C GLY A 36 15.67 0.15 -2.34
N TYR A 37 14.80 1.12 -2.60
CA TYR A 37 13.68 1.47 -1.73
C TYR A 37 12.62 0.37 -1.65
N ILE A 38 12.23 -0.23 -2.78
CA ILE A 38 11.29 -1.38 -2.81
C ILE A 38 11.85 -2.54 -1.97
N ASN A 39 13.13 -2.87 -2.13
CA ASN A 39 13.79 -3.91 -1.35
C ASN A 39 13.85 -3.56 0.16
N HIS A 40 14.09 -2.29 0.50
CA HIS A 40 14.06 -1.83 1.89
C HIS A 40 12.68 -2.03 2.53
N CYS A 41 11.61 -1.61 1.87
CA CYS A 41 10.23 -1.83 2.31
C CYS A 41 9.89 -3.32 2.42
N ALA A 42 10.34 -4.14 1.46
CA ALA A 42 10.13 -5.59 1.49
C ALA A 42 10.80 -6.24 2.71
N ARG A 43 12.02 -5.82 3.06
CA ARG A 43 12.72 -6.29 4.27
C ARG A 43 12.00 -5.87 5.55
N LEU A 44 11.47 -4.64 5.61
CA LEU A 44 10.68 -4.18 6.75
C LEU A 44 9.36 -4.95 6.90
N ALA A 45 8.71 -5.30 5.78
CA ALA A 45 7.51 -6.15 5.78
C ALA A 45 7.82 -7.59 6.23
N ALA A 46 8.99 -8.10 5.88
CA ALA A 46 9.47 -9.40 6.34
C ALA A 46 9.78 -9.42 7.84
N ALA A 47 10.34 -8.33 8.36
CA ALA A 47 10.79 -8.23 9.75
C ALA A 47 9.65 -8.35 10.77
N THR A 48 8.41 -7.97 10.42
CA THR A 48 7.28 -8.07 11.35
C THR A 48 6.74 -9.49 11.51
N GLY A 49 7.03 -10.41 10.57
CA GLY A 49 6.69 -11.83 10.70
C GLY A 49 7.41 -12.55 11.84
N ALA A 50 8.48 -11.96 12.38
CA ALA A 50 9.24 -12.47 13.53
C ALA A 50 8.95 -11.69 14.84
N ALA A 51 8.31 -10.52 14.78
CA ALA A 51 8.23 -9.56 15.88
C ALA A 51 6.83 -9.38 16.50
N THR A 52 5.82 -10.15 16.10
CA THR A 52 4.45 -10.03 16.65
C THR A 52 4.32 -10.62 18.05
N GLY A 53 4.94 -9.96 19.02
CA GLY A 53 4.63 -10.02 20.45
C GLY A 53 4.30 -8.65 21.05
N ALA A 54 4.50 -7.55 20.33
CA ALA A 54 4.24 -6.19 20.80
C ALA A 54 3.32 -5.44 19.84
N GLY A 55 2.00 -5.54 20.06
CA GLY A 55 1.02 -4.68 19.39
C GLY A 55 1.20 -3.22 19.82
N GLY A 56 1.69 -2.38 18.92
CA GLY A 56 1.82 -0.93 19.17
C GLY A 56 0.49 -0.19 18.99
N GLY A 57 0.45 1.10 19.34
CA GLY A 57 -0.75 1.95 19.25
C GLY A 57 -1.41 2.03 17.87
N LEU A 58 -0.66 1.79 16.79
CA LEU A 58 -1.19 1.71 15.43
C LEU A 58 -2.11 0.48 15.23
N THR A 59 -1.82 -0.64 15.90
CA THR A 59 -2.65 -1.86 15.87
C THR A 59 -4.00 -1.62 16.56
N LEU A 60 -3.99 -0.87 17.66
CA LEU A 60 -5.19 -0.51 18.41
C LEU A 60 -6.07 0.50 17.65
N ALA A 61 -5.47 1.45 16.94
CA ALA A 61 -6.20 2.45 16.16
C ALA A 61 -6.88 1.88 14.91
N LEU A 62 -6.29 0.86 14.28
CA LEU A 62 -6.76 0.32 13.00
C LEU A 62 -7.59 -0.97 13.13
N GLY A 63 -7.61 -1.60 14.31
CA GLY A 63 -8.33 -2.86 14.52
C GLY A 63 -7.82 -4.05 13.70
N ILE A 64 -6.63 -3.93 13.09
CA ILE A 64 -5.97 -5.00 12.31
C ILE A 64 -4.68 -5.45 12.99
N PRO A 65 -4.23 -6.70 12.81
CA PRO A 65 -2.97 -7.20 13.38
C PRO A 65 -1.75 -6.37 12.97
N ALA A 66 -0.76 -6.26 13.87
CA ALA A 66 0.41 -5.41 13.68
C ALA A 66 1.23 -5.76 12.41
N ASP A 67 1.35 -7.05 12.10
CA ASP A 67 2.02 -7.52 10.88
C ASP A 67 1.30 -7.07 9.61
N MET A 68 -0.03 -7.06 9.63
CA MET A 68 -0.84 -6.58 8.51
C MET A 68 -0.72 -5.07 8.37
N ALA A 69 -0.79 -4.33 9.47
CA ALA A 69 -0.63 -2.88 9.46
C ALA A 69 0.74 -2.46 8.89
N ASN A 70 1.82 -3.13 9.30
CA ASN A 70 3.13 -2.90 8.73
C ASN A 70 3.17 -3.23 7.24
N THR A 71 2.70 -4.40 6.83
CA THR A 71 2.75 -4.82 5.42
C THR A 71 1.94 -3.90 4.51
N VAL A 72 0.74 -3.47 4.95
CA VAL A 72 -0.07 -2.45 4.24
C VAL A 72 0.71 -1.13 4.15
N THR A 73 1.30 -0.67 5.25
CA THR A 73 2.09 0.56 5.26
C THR A 73 3.28 0.50 4.30
N GLN A 74 4.01 -0.62 4.27
CA GLN A 74 5.14 -0.80 3.34
C GLN A 74 4.65 -0.88 1.89
N GLN A 75 3.52 -1.51 1.63
CA GLN A 75 2.91 -1.56 0.30
C GLN A 75 2.53 -0.15 -0.17
N PHE A 76 1.93 0.67 0.70
CA PHE A 76 1.57 2.04 0.37
C PHE A 76 2.79 2.92 0.12
N LYS A 77 3.86 2.75 0.92
CA LYS A 77 5.14 3.41 0.70
C LYS A 77 5.76 3.06 -0.65
N VAL A 78 5.71 1.79 -1.05
CA VAL A 78 6.19 1.36 -2.38
C VAL A 78 5.35 1.97 -3.48
N THR A 79 4.03 2.01 -3.34
CA THR A 79 3.16 2.66 -4.31
C THR A 79 3.49 4.14 -4.47
N LEU A 80 3.59 4.90 -3.38
CA LEU A 80 3.99 6.33 -3.45
C LEU A 80 5.39 6.52 -4.02
N ALA A 81 6.33 5.64 -3.69
CA ALA A 81 7.69 5.70 -4.22
C ALA A 81 7.72 5.49 -5.74
N VAL A 82 6.94 4.55 -6.27
CA VAL A 82 6.87 4.33 -7.73
C VAL A 82 6.19 5.50 -8.41
N ILE A 83 5.12 6.05 -7.82
CA ILE A 83 4.44 7.25 -8.35
C ILE A 83 5.40 8.42 -8.41
N TYR A 84 6.17 8.66 -7.34
CA TYR A 84 7.20 9.68 -7.31
C TYR A 84 8.28 9.42 -8.38
N HIS A 85 8.75 8.18 -8.50
CA HIS A 85 9.76 7.81 -9.49
C HIS A 85 9.30 8.04 -10.93
N ARG A 86 8.01 7.81 -11.23
CA ARG A 86 7.43 7.98 -12.56
C ARG A 86 7.05 9.42 -12.88
N THR A 87 6.42 10.11 -11.92
CA THR A 87 5.76 11.41 -12.16
C THR A 87 6.46 12.60 -11.49
N GLY A 88 7.41 12.35 -10.59
CA GLY A 88 8.01 13.38 -9.72
C GLY A 88 7.10 13.86 -8.58
N ARG A 89 5.84 13.39 -8.50
CA ARG A 89 4.88 13.78 -7.47
C ARG A 89 5.02 12.89 -6.22
N TYR A 90 5.22 13.51 -5.07
CA TYR A 90 5.37 12.81 -3.79
C TYR A 90 4.14 12.94 -2.86
N ALA A 91 3.13 13.71 -3.30
CA ALA A 91 1.85 13.85 -2.62
C ALA A 91 0.74 13.71 -3.66
N ILE A 92 -0.14 12.73 -3.47
CA ILE A 92 -1.30 12.48 -4.32
C ILE A 92 -2.56 12.27 -3.47
N GLY A 93 -3.73 12.46 -4.05
CA GLY A 93 -4.99 12.27 -3.35
C GLY A 93 -5.28 10.81 -3.07
N PHE A 94 -5.96 10.52 -1.95
CA PHE A 94 -6.30 9.14 -1.55
C PHE A 94 -7.06 8.35 -2.63
N ARG A 95 -7.96 9.01 -3.38
CA ARG A 95 -8.71 8.40 -4.49
C ARG A 95 -7.79 7.87 -5.60
N GLU A 96 -6.92 8.74 -6.10
CA GLU A 96 -5.96 8.43 -7.16
C GLU A 96 -4.99 7.35 -6.68
N PHE A 97 -4.49 7.49 -5.46
CA PHE A 97 -3.66 6.51 -4.80
C PHE A 97 -4.32 5.11 -4.78
N MET A 98 -5.58 5.03 -4.35
CA MET A 98 -6.29 3.76 -4.24
C MET A 98 -6.60 3.12 -5.59
N LYS A 99 -6.75 3.89 -6.68
CA LYS A 99 -6.84 3.34 -8.05
C LYS A 99 -5.57 2.60 -8.42
N ILE A 100 -4.42 3.22 -8.19
CA ILE A 100 -3.12 2.63 -8.50
C ILE A 100 -2.88 1.39 -7.61
N VAL A 101 -3.21 1.46 -6.32
CA VAL A 101 -3.16 0.30 -5.42
C VAL A 101 -4.05 -0.84 -5.93
N GLY A 102 -5.31 -0.55 -6.26
CA GLY A 102 -6.25 -1.55 -6.76
C GLY A 102 -5.76 -2.21 -8.04
N LEU A 103 -5.29 -1.44 -9.01
CA LEU A 103 -4.71 -1.95 -10.25
C LEU A 103 -3.50 -2.84 -9.99
N SER A 104 -2.59 -2.44 -9.10
CA SER A 104 -1.41 -3.24 -8.74
C SER A 104 -1.76 -4.59 -8.09
N LEU A 105 -2.94 -4.67 -7.49
CA LEU A 105 -3.50 -5.89 -6.90
C LEU A 105 -4.34 -6.70 -7.90
N GLY A 106 -4.51 -6.24 -9.14
CA GLY A 106 -5.35 -6.88 -10.15
C GLY A 106 -6.85 -6.66 -9.93
N VAL A 107 -7.23 -5.62 -9.19
CA VAL A 107 -8.63 -5.24 -9.02
C VAL A 107 -9.08 -4.44 -10.24
N GLU A 108 -10.11 -4.93 -10.94
CA GLU A 108 -10.71 -4.21 -12.06
C GLU A 108 -11.39 -2.92 -11.58
N VAL A 109 -10.93 -1.78 -12.11
CA VAL A 109 -11.53 -0.46 -11.89
C VAL A 109 -12.75 -0.34 -12.81
N GLY A 110 -13.86 -1.00 -12.43
CA GLY A 110 -15.16 -0.82 -13.08
C GLY A 110 -15.90 0.44 -12.60
N ALA A 111 -17.08 0.70 -13.15
CA ALA A 111 -17.94 1.85 -12.80
C ALA A 111 -18.49 1.87 -11.35
N LYS A 112 -18.01 1.01 -10.46
CA LYS A 112 -18.56 0.79 -9.11
C LYS A 112 -18.05 1.75 -8.03
N GLY A 113 -17.31 2.79 -8.41
CA GLY A 113 -16.88 3.87 -7.52
C GLY A 113 -15.71 3.51 -6.59
N LEU A 114 -15.24 4.50 -5.84
CA LEU A 114 -14.05 4.40 -4.97
C LEU A 114 -14.27 3.45 -3.78
N GLU A 115 -15.47 3.39 -3.22
CA GLU A 115 -15.77 2.51 -2.09
C GLU A 115 -15.60 1.03 -2.44
N TYR A 116 -16.18 0.60 -3.57
CA TYR A 116 -16.00 -0.75 -4.07
C TYR A 116 -14.53 -1.08 -4.30
N LEU A 117 -13.78 -0.15 -4.89
CA LEU A 117 -12.35 -0.30 -5.16
C LEU A 117 -11.55 -0.47 -3.85
N VAL A 118 -11.78 0.38 -2.86
CA VAL A 118 -11.11 0.31 -1.55
C VAL A 118 -11.43 -1.01 -0.87
N LEU A 119 -12.71 -1.42 -0.85
CA LEU A 119 -13.13 -2.69 -0.27
C LEU A 119 -12.50 -3.89 -0.99
N LYS A 120 -12.42 -3.86 -2.32
CA LYS A 120 -11.81 -4.94 -3.10
C LYS A 120 -10.30 -5.00 -2.93
N ALA A 121 -9.62 -3.85 -2.91
CA ALA A 121 -8.19 -3.77 -2.61
C ALA A 121 -7.91 -4.33 -1.21
N ALA A 122 -8.71 -3.95 -0.21
CA ALA A 122 -8.60 -4.49 1.14
C ALA A 122 -8.84 -6.02 1.15
N GLN A 123 -9.90 -6.52 0.53
CA GLN A 123 -10.16 -7.96 0.40
C GLN A 123 -8.99 -8.71 -0.25
N GLU A 124 -8.40 -8.14 -1.29
CA GLU A 124 -7.30 -8.77 -2.02
C GLU A 124 -6.00 -8.80 -1.20
N ILE A 125 -5.69 -7.72 -0.48
CA ILE A 125 -4.61 -7.67 0.50
C ILE A 125 -4.86 -8.71 1.60
N LEU A 126 -6.07 -8.74 2.19
CA LEU A 126 -6.43 -9.70 3.23
C LEU A 126 -6.30 -11.15 2.75
N LYS A 127 -6.72 -11.46 1.52
CA LYS A 127 -6.55 -12.80 0.94
C LYS A 127 -5.08 -13.17 0.80
N ARG A 128 -4.25 -12.26 0.28
CA ARG A 128 -2.81 -12.50 0.05
C ARG A 128 -2.03 -12.65 1.36
N LEU A 129 -2.40 -11.90 2.39
CA LEU A 129 -1.80 -12.01 3.73
C LEU A 129 -2.38 -13.19 4.55
N GLY A 130 -3.66 -13.49 4.35
CA GLY A 130 -4.41 -14.54 5.06
C GLY A 130 -4.14 -15.96 4.54
N ALA A 131 -3.78 -16.12 3.27
CA ALA A 131 -3.43 -17.42 2.68
C ALA A 131 -2.26 -18.13 3.42
N GLY A 132 -1.45 -17.40 4.19
CA GLY A 132 -0.37 -17.94 5.03
C GLY A 132 -0.80 -18.53 6.38
N VAL A 133 -2.09 -18.51 6.75
CA VAL A 133 -2.53 -18.98 8.09
C VAL A 133 -2.55 -20.51 8.20
N ALA A 134 -2.83 -21.24 7.12
CA ALA A 134 -2.87 -22.71 7.16
C ALA A 134 -1.48 -23.36 7.33
N GLY A 135 -0.40 -22.71 6.87
CA GLY A 135 0.98 -23.20 6.96
C GLY A 135 1.72 -22.85 8.26
N ARG A 136 1.10 -22.10 9.18
CA ARG A 136 1.72 -21.58 10.41
C ARG A 136 1.74 -22.55 11.60
N MET A 137 1.42 -23.84 11.40
CA MET A 137 1.32 -24.80 12.52
C MET A 137 2.66 -25.14 13.20
N VAL A 138 3.81 -24.72 12.66
CA VAL A 138 5.12 -24.88 13.31
C VAL A 138 5.79 -23.51 13.50
N PRO A 139 6.05 -23.04 14.75
CA PRO A 139 6.44 -21.65 15.02
C PRO A 139 7.70 -21.15 14.27
N LEU A 140 8.73 -21.99 14.14
CA LEU A 140 9.99 -21.59 13.50
C LEU A 140 9.86 -21.52 11.97
N PHE A 141 9.15 -22.47 11.36
CA PHE A 141 8.92 -22.49 9.90
C PHE A 141 7.83 -21.50 9.50
N GLY A 142 6.81 -21.29 10.33
CA GLY A 142 5.74 -20.34 10.10
C GLY A 142 6.20 -18.88 10.07
N ALA A 143 7.20 -18.53 10.90
CA ALA A 143 7.83 -17.21 10.88
C ALA A 143 8.67 -16.98 9.61
N ALA A 144 9.48 -17.96 9.19
CA ALA A 144 10.29 -17.87 7.98
C ALA A 144 9.42 -17.80 6.70
N ILE A 145 8.37 -18.63 6.62
CA ILE A 145 7.40 -18.62 5.53
C ILE A 145 6.64 -17.29 5.52
N GLY A 146 6.16 -16.81 6.67
CA GLY A 146 5.45 -15.53 6.78
C GLY A 146 6.32 -14.33 6.35
N ALA A 147 7.56 -14.28 6.82
CA ALA A 147 8.52 -13.25 6.43
C ALA A 147 8.83 -13.28 4.92
N GLY A 148 9.03 -14.48 4.36
CA GLY A 148 9.25 -14.68 2.93
C GLY A 148 8.05 -14.26 2.07
N LEU A 149 6.83 -14.58 2.50
CA LEU A 149 5.59 -14.18 1.83
C LEU A 149 5.42 -12.65 1.83
N ASN A 150 5.62 -11.98 2.96
CA ASN A 150 5.52 -10.52 3.04
C ASN A 150 6.60 -9.85 2.18
N TYR A 151 7.83 -10.36 2.19
CA TYR A 151 8.91 -9.87 1.32
C TYR A 151 8.54 -10.00 -0.17
N ALA A 152 8.10 -11.20 -0.58
CA ALA A 152 7.74 -11.50 -1.96
C ALA A 152 6.53 -10.66 -2.42
N PHE A 153 5.54 -10.46 -1.55
CA PHE A 153 4.38 -9.63 -1.81
C PHE A 153 4.78 -8.18 -2.14
N ILE A 154 5.60 -7.54 -1.29
CA ILE A 154 6.05 -6.16 -1.52
C ILE A 154 6.89 -6.04 -2.79
N ARG A 155 7.80 -6.98 -3.04
CA ARG A 155 8.59 -7.03 -4.28
C ARG A 155 7.70 -7.19 -5.51
N GLY A 156 6.69 -8.05 -5.43
CA GLY A 156 5.71 -8.28 -6.48
C GLY A 156 4.92 -7.03 -6.83
N ILE A 157 4.41 -6.30 -5.82
CA ILE A 157 3.72 -5.03 -6.04
C ILE A 157 4.63 -4.01 -6.71
N GLY A 158 5.86 -3.85 -6.21
CA GLY A 158 6.84 -2.95 -6.81
C GLY A 158 7.13 -3.30 -8.27
N ALA A 159 7.33 -4.60 -8.58
CA ALA A 159 7.55 -5.07 -9.95
C ALA A 159 6.34 -4.82 -10.87
N THR A 160 5.12 -5.11 -10.40
CA THR A 160 3.88 -4.84 -11.15
C THR A 160 3.74 -3.34 -11.46
N LEU A 161 3.92 -2.48 -10.45
CA LEU A 161 3.83 -1.03 -10.64
C LEU A 161 4.91 -0.49 -11.59
N LEU A 162 6.13 -1.04 -11.53
CA LEU A 162 7.19 -0.68 -12.46
C LEU A 162 6.93 -1.20 -13.88
N ALA A 163 6.10 -2.22 -14.07
CA ALA A 163 5.72 -2.74 -15.39
C ALA A 163 4.51 -2.00 -16.01
N PHE A 164 3.80 -1.18 -15.24
CA PHE A 164 2.70 -0.36 -15.74
C PHE A 164 3.19 0.73 -16.69
N ALA A 165 2.32 1.08 -17.63
CA ALA A 165 2.51 2.23 -18.50
C ALA A 165 2.31 3.54 -17.72
N ASP A 166 2.91 4.63 -18.21
CA ASP A 166 2.96 5.90 -17.50
C ASP A 166 1.58 6.57 -17.37
N ASP A 167 0.65 6.28 -18.29
CA ASP A 167 -0.72 6.82 -18.33
C ASP A 167 -1.55 6.47 -17.09
N ILE A 168 -1.27 5.34 -16.45
CA ILE A 168 -1.93 4.92 -15.20
C ILE A 168 -1.59 5.89 -14.04
N PHE A 169 -0.49 6.63 -14.14
CA PHE A 169 -0.01 7.57 -13.12
C PHE A 169 -0.34 9.03 -13.45
N ASP A 170 -0.89 9.31 -14.63
CA ASP A 170 -1.12 10.67 -15.16
C ASP A 170 -2.60 11.06 -15.17
N GLU A 171 -3.47 10.44 -14.36
CA GLU A 171 -4.87 10.88 -14.27
C GLU A 171 -4.92 12.37 -13.87
N PRO A 172 -5.56 13.24 -14.70
CA PRO A 172 -5.67 14.65 -14.38
C PRO A 172 -6.51 14.78 -13.11
N THR A 173 -5.98 15.51 -12.14
CA THR A 173 -6.76 15.96 -10.98
C THR A 173 -7.97 16.73 -11.51
N GLU A 174 -9.17 16.15 -11.39
CA GLU A 174 -10.44 16.87 -11.57
C GLU A 174 -10.50 18.01 -10.54
N GLY A 175 -9.87 19.14 -10.87
CA GLY A 175 -9.69 20.27 -9.97
C GLY A 175 -8.79 21.39 -10.52
N SER A 176 -8.02 21.15 -11.59
CA SER A 176 -7.20 22.21 -12.22
C SER A 176 -7.86 22.91 -13.41
N ALA A 177 -9.09 22.51 -13.79
CA ALA A 177 -9.80 23.06 -14.95
C ALA A 177 -10.75 24.24 -14.63
N GLU A 178 -11.02 24.54 -13.36
CA GLU A 178 -11.99 25.59 -12.98
C GLU A 178 -11.38 26.93 -12.55
N HIS A 179 -10.08 27.19 -12.81
CA HIS A 179 -9.48 28.51 -12.56
C HIS A 179 -8.78 29.12 -13.79
N GLN A 180 -9.20 28.73 -14.99
CA GLN A 180 -8.89 29.44 -16.24
C GLN A 180 -10.14 29.62 -17.10
N ALA A 181 -11.23 30.11 -16.51
CA ALA A 181 -12.35 30.71 -17.25
C ALA A 181 -13.31 31.42 -16.28
N ALA A 182 -12.95 32.65 -15.86
CA ALA A 182 -13.84 33.78 -15.56
C ALA A 182 -13.08 34.82 -14.72
#